data_AF-A0A1B2HIW6-F1
#
_entry.id   AF-A0A1B2HIW6-F1
#
_cell.length_a   1.000
_cell.length_b   1.000
_cell.length_c   1.000
_cell.angle_alpha   90.00
_cell.angle_beta   90.00
_cell.angle_gamma   90.00
#
_symmetry.space_group_name_H-M   'P 1'
#
loop_
_entity.id
_entity.type
_entity.pdbx_description
1 polymer ?
#
loop_
_entity_poly.entity_id
_entity_poly.type
_entity_poly.pdbx_seq_one_letter_code
_entity_poly.pdbx_strand_id
1 'polypeptide(L)'
;MSGDQIAVSFGEIANAAQTITTQSKEIDTVLDDIRQEVVRVLGTWEGEGSETYKQSQDRWDRAAADLNSVLAAIGTAVQQAGDAYQQAEKQNVSRW
;
A
#
# COMPACT_ATOMS: atom_id res chain seq x y z
N MET A 1 0.63 1.53 -32.55
CA MET A 1 -0.63 1.45 -31.79
C MET A 1 -0.51 0.67 -30.48
N SER A 2 0.35 -0.36 -30.36
CA SER A 2 0.49 -1.11 -29.10
C SER A 2 1.26 -0.38 -27.98
N GLY A 3 2.22 0.49 -28.30
CA GLY A 3 3.02 1.20 -27.28
C GLY A 3 2.24 2.24 -26.48
N ASP A 4 1.40 3.01 -27.16
CA ASP A 4 0.55 4.05 -26.54
C ASP A 4 -0.48 3.46 -25.55
N GLN A 5 -1.09 2.32 -25.91
CA GLN A 5 -2.01 1.61 -25.03
C GLN A 5 -1.31 1.04 -23.77
N ILE A 6 -0.06 0.58 -23.91
CA ILE A 6 0.76 0.11 -22.78
C ILE A 6 1.16 1.30 -21.88
N ALA A 7 1.52 2.45 -22.46
CA ALA A 7 1.86 3.65 -21.71
C ALA A 7 0.67 4.20 -20.89
N VAL A 8 -0.54 4.20 -21.47
CA VAL A 8 -1.77 4.58 -20.75
C VAL A 8 -2.06 3.61 -19.60
N SER A 9 -2.02 2.30 -19.87
CA SER A 9 -2.20 1.26 -18.84
C SER A 9 -1.19 1.41 -17.71
N PHE A 10 0.06 1.77 -18.03
CA PHE A 10 1.09 2.02 -17.03
C PHE A 10 0.75 3.21 -16.13
N GLY A 11 0.33 4.32 -16.72
CA GLY A 11 -0.11 5.50 -15.98
C GLY A 11 -1.27 5.20 -15.03
N GLU A 12 -2.22 4.37 -15.46
CA GLU A 12 -3.35 3.92 -14.62
C GLU A 12 -2.88 3.07 -13.44
N ILE A 13 -1.97 2.12 -13.66
CA ILE A 13 -1.43 1.28 -12.57
C ILE A 13 -0.60 2.11 -11.59
N ALA A 14 0.23 3.04 -12.09
CA ALA A 14 1.01 3.94 -11.24
C ALA A 14 0.12 4.83 -10.37
N ASN A 15 -0.95 5.41 -10.95
CA ASN A 15 -1.94 6.18 -10.20
C ASN A 15 -2.65 5.31 -9.15
N ALA A 16 -3.10 4.11 -9.52
CA ALA A 16 -3.74 3.19 -8.58
C ALA A 16 -2.80 2.83 -7.41
N ALA A 17 -1.53 2.54 -7.69
CA ALA A 17 -0.53 2.26 -6.67
C ALA A 17 -0.34 3.44 -5.70
N GLN A 18 -0.33 4.67 -6.22
CA GLN A 18 -0.22 5.87 -5.41
C GLN A 18 -1.48 6.11 -4.57
N THR A 19 -2.67 5.91 -5.13
CA THR A 19 -3.93 5.97 -4.38
C THR A 19 -3.96 4.97 -3.22
N ILE A 20 -3.61 3.71 -3.48
CA ILE A 20 -3.59 2.67 -2.44
C ILE A 20 -2.53 3.01 -1.38
N THR A 21 -1.37 3.56 -1.77
CA THR A 21 -0.32 3.99 -0.82
C THR A 21 -0.82 5.08 0.12
N THR A 22 -1.53 6.07 -0.40
CA THR A 22 -2.16 7.13 0.41
C THR A 22 -3.19 6.52 1.36
N GLN A 23 -4.07 5.64 0.87
CA GLN A 23 -5.07 4.96 1.71
C GLN A 23 -4.44 4.09 2.81
N SER A 24 -3.31 3.42 2.53
CA SER A 24 -2.60 2.64 3.54
C SER A 24 -2.05 3.52 4.66
N LYS A 25 -1.48 4.68 4.32
CA LYS A 25 -1.03 5.67 5.32
C LYS A 25 -2.19 6.23 6.15
N GLU A 26 -3.35 6.45 5.53
CA GLU A 26 -4.56 6.86 6.25
C GLU A 26 -5.03 5.76 7.22
N ILE A 27 -4.99 4.49 6.81
CA ILE A 27 -5.29 3.34 7.67
C ILE A 27 -4.31 3.30 8.86
N ASP A 28 -3.00 3.39 8.60
CA ASP A 28 -1.97 3.40 9.64
C ASP A 28 -2.20 4.54 10.66
N THR A 29 -2.60 5.72 10.18
CA THR A 29 -2.92 6.87 11.04
C THR A 29 -4.14 6.59 11.90
N VAL A 30 -5.23 6.08 11.31
CA VAL A 30 -6.46 5.74 12.06
C VAL A 30 -6.19 4.66 13.11
N LEU A 31 -5.35 3.67 12.79
CA LEU A 31 -4.97 2.63 13.74
C LEU A 31 -4.17 3.19 14.92
N ASP A 32 -3.26 4.12 14.67
CA ASP A 32 -2.52 4.77 15.75
C ASP A 32 -3.43 5.66 16.61
N ASP A 33 -4.35 6.40 16.00
CA ASP A 33 -5.35 7.20 16.72
C ASP A 33 -6.21 6.32 17.64
N ILE A 34 -6.71 5.19 17.13
CA ILE A 34 -7.49 4.23 17.94
C ILE A 34 -6.62 3.67 19.08
N ARG A 35 -5.35 3.34 18.82
CA ARG A 35 -4.42 2.86 19.84
C ARG A 35 -4.25 3.90 20.96
N GLN A 36 -4.06 5.16 20.60
CA GLN A 36 -3.89 6.25 21.56
C GLN A 36 -5.17 6.51 22.37
N GLU A 37 -6.34 6.53 21.73
CA GLU A 37 -7.61 6.68 22.43
C GLU A 37 -7.89 5.51 23.37
N VAL A 38 -7.56 4.29 22.97
CA VAL A 38 -7.69 3.13 23.84
C VAL A 38 -6.77 3.25 25.06
N VAL A 39 -5.51 3.62 24.89
CA VAL A 39 -4.61 3.86 26.03
C VAL A 39 -5.15 4.96 26.95
N ARG A 40 -5.72 6.03 26.39
CA ARG A 40 -6.29 7.15 27.14
C ARG A 40 -7.53 6.75 27.95
N VAL A 41 -8.46 6.04 27.31
CA VAL A 41 -9.73 5.62 27.94
C VAL A 41 -9.50 4.47 28.93
N LEU A 42 -8.52 3.61 28.66
CA LEU A 42 -8.24 2.41 29.45
C LEU A 42 -7.12 2.57 30.49
N GLY A 43 -6.73 3.80 30.86
CA GLY A 43 -5.72 4.08 31.90
C GLY A 43 -5.98 3.47 33.30
N THR A 44 -7.05 2.68 33.47
CA THR A 44 -7.48 2.03 34.71
C THR A 44 -7.77 0.51 34.57
N TRP A 45 -7.62 -0.12 33.40
CA TRP A 45 -8.11 -1.50 33.17
C TRP A 45 -7.01 -2.57 33.14
N GLU A 46 -6.25 -2.69 34.23
CA GLU A 46 -5.52 -3.93 34.56
C GLU A 46 -6.53 -4.99 35.04
N GLY A 47 -7.26 -5.64 34.13
CA GLY A 47 -8.03 -6.84 34.47
C GLY A 47 -9.35 -7.00 33.73
N GLU A 48 -9.47 -8.12 33.00
CA GLU A 48 -10.68 -8.66 32.37
C GLU A 48 -11.07 -8.12 30.97
N GLY A 49 -10.79 -6.85 30.61
CA GLY A 49 -11.11 -6.30 29.28
C GLY A 49 -10.02 -6.42 28.18
N SER A 50 -8.80 -6.86 28.52
CA SER A 50 -7.63 -6.66 27.65
C SER A 50 -7.52 -7.60 26.44
N GLU A 51 -8.18 -8.76 26.49
CA GLU A 51 -7.93 -9.84 25.52
C GLU A 51 -8.65 -9.60 24.18
N THR A 52 -9.92 -9.19 24.21
CA THR A 52 -10.66 -8.83 22.99
C THR A 52 -10.04 -7.62 22.28
N TYR A 53 -9.53 -6.65 23.03
CA TYR A 53 -8.81 -5.53 22.46
C TYR A 53 -7.50 -5.96 21.81
N LYS A 54 -6.65 -6.74 22.52
CA LYS A 54 -5.41 -7.28 21.95
C LYS A 54 -5.66 -8.08 20.69
N GLN A 55 -6.70 -8.91 20.65
CA GLN A 55 -7.09 -9.63 19.43
C GLN A 55 -7.48 -8.70 18.28
N SER A 56 -8.18 -7.60 18.59
CA SER A 56 -8.58 -6.60 17.58
C SER A 56 -7.36 -5.83 17.07
N GLN A 57 -6.49 -5.38 17.98
CA GLN A 57 -5.22 -4.74 17.67
C GLN A 57 -4.38 -5.64 16.76
N ASP A 58 -4.14 -6.89 17.18
CA ASP A 58 -3.35 -7.86 16.41
C ASP A 58 -3.93 -8.10 15.01
N ARG A 59 -5.26 -8.17 14.89
CA ARG A 59 -5.93 -8.34 13.60
C ARG A 59 -5.69 -7.14 12.70
N TRP A 60 -5.74 -5.92 13.24
CA TRP A 60 -5.52 -4.70 12.48
C TRP A 60 -4.05 -4.53 12.10
N ASP A 61 -3.12 -4.76 13.02
CA ASP A 61 -1.68 -4.70 12.76
C ASP A 61 -1.29 -5.70 11.64
N ARG A 62 -1.88 -6.91 11.64
CA ARG A 62 -1.70 -7.87 10.53
C ARG A 62 -2.28 -7.37 9.21
N ALA A 63 -3.51 -6.83 9.22
CA ALA A 63 -4.14 -6.33 8.00
C ALA A 63 -3.35 -5.16 7.37
N ALA A 64 -2.83 -4.25 8.21
CA ALA A 64 -1.97 -3.16 7.77
C ALA A 64 -0.65 -3.68 7.19
N ALA A 65 -0.01 -4.66 7.85
CA ALA A 65 1.21 -5.28 7.34
C ALA A 65 0.99 -5.96 5.98
N ASP A 66 -0.09 -6.70 5.82
CA ASP A 66 -0.44 -7.36 4.55
C ASP A 66 -0.69 -6.33 3.44
N LEU A 67 -1.43 -5.25 3.72
CA LEU A 67 -1.68 -4.17 2.76
C LEU A 67 -0.37 -3.52 2.31
N ASN A 68 0.50 -3.18 3.26
CA ASN A 68 1.81 -2.59 2.98
C ASN A 68 2.70 -3.54 2.15
N SER A 69 2.64 -4.85 2.38
CA SER A 69 3.35 -5.86 1.58
C SER A 69 2.83 -5.91 0.14
N VAL A 70 1.51 -5.91 -0.06
CA VAL A 70 0.90 -5.91 -1.39
C VAL A 70 1.28 -4.63 -2.16
N LEU A 71 1.24 -3.49 -1.48
CA LEU A 71 1.66 -2.21 -2.04
C LEU A 71 3.11 -2.19 -2.51
N ALA A 72 4.03 -2.72 -1.69
CA ALA A 72 5.44 -2.82 -2.06
C ALA A 72 5.64 -3.70 -3.31
N ALA A 73 4.88 -4.81 -3.41
CA ALA A 73 4.91 -5.68 -4.58
C ALA A 73 4.39 -4.97 -5.84
N ILE A 74 3.29 -4.21 -5.73
CA ILE A 74 2.75 -3.41 -6.85
C ILE A 74 3.76 -2.36 -7.28
N GLY A 75 4.35 -1.61 -6.34
CA GLY A 75 5.35 -0.59 -6.66
C GLY A 75 6.55 -1.16 -7.41
N THR A 76 7.02 -2.34 -7.00
CA THR A 76 8.10 -3.06 -7.68
C THR A 76 7.70 -3.47 -9.11
N ALA A 77 6.50 -4.01 -9.29
CA ALA A 77 6.00 -4.43 -10.60
C ALA A 77 5.84 -3.23 -11.56
N VAL A 78 5.33 -2.09 -11.06
CA VAL A 78 5.26 -0.84 -11.82
C VAL A 78 6.65 -0.37 -12.22
N GLN A 79 7.61 -0.33 -11.31
CA GLN A 79 8.96 0.10 -11.67
C GLN A 79 9.58 -0.79 -12.77
N GLN A 80 9.46 -2.12 -12.62
CA GLN A 80 9.96 -3.08 -13.62
C GLN A 80 9.30 -2.92 -14.99
N ALA A 81 7.98 -2.70 -15.03
CA ALA A 81 7.26 -2.46 -16.28
C ALA A 81 7.68 -1.14 -16.96
N GLY A 82 7.94 -0.09 -16.18
CA GLY A 82 8.45 1.19 -16.68
C GLY A 82 9.84 1.06 -17.31
N ASP A 83 10.75 0.34 -16.64
CA ASP A 83 12.10 0.07 -17.15
C ASP A 83 12.05 -0.75 -18.44
N ALA A 84 11.21 -1.79 -18.49
CA ALA A 84 11.01 -2.61 -19.69
C ALA A 84 10.46 -1.80 -20.86
N TYR A 85 9.51 -0.90 -20.60
CA TYR A 85 8.93 -0.01 -21.62
C TYR A 85 9.99 0.95 -22.18
N GLN A 86 10.76 1.63 -21.32
CA GLN A 86 11.82 2.54 -21.77
C GLN A 86 12.88 1.83 -22.61
N GLN A 87 13.23 0.59 -22.26
CA GLN A 87 14.16 -0.22 -23.04
C GLN A 87 13.57 -0.60 -24.40
N ALA A 88 12.30 -1.02 -24.45
CA ALA A 88 11.61 -1.36 -25.69
C ALA A 88 11.49 -0.15 -26.63
N GLU A 89 11.15 1.03 -26.10
CA GLU A 89 11.09 2.28 -26.87
C GLU A 89 12.47 2.64 -27.43
N LYS A 90 13.54 2.59 -26.62
CA LYS A 90 14.91 2.85 -27.09
C LYS A 90 15.34 1.89 -28.20
N GLN A 91 15.00 0.60 -28.08
CA GLN A 91 15.31 -0.40 -29.11
C GLN A 91 14.53 -0.15 -30.41
N ASN A 92 13.27 0.27 -30.32
CA ASN A 92 12.47 0.60 -31.50
C ASN A 92 12.96 1.88 -32.18
N VAL A 93 13.29 2.92 -31.42
CA VAL A 93 13.85 4.18 -31.96
C VAL A 93 15.23 3.94 -32.59
N SER A 94 16.06 3.06 -32.02
CA SER A 94 17.37 2.70 -32.61
C SER A 94 17.27 1.87 -33.89
N ARG A 95 16.09 1.30 -34.20
CA ARG A 95 15.84 0.50 -35.41
C ARG A 95 15.29 1.33 -36.57
N TRP A 96 14.90 2.58 -36.32
CA TRP A 96 14.44 3.55 -37.32
C TRP A 96 15.54 4.57 -37.58
#